data_AF-A0A2K9DEP4-F1
#
_entry.id   AF-A0A2K9DEP4-F1
#
_cell.length_a   1.000
_cell.length_b   1.000
_cell.length_c   1.000
_cell.angle_alpha   90.00
_cell.angle_beta   90.00
_cell.angle_gamma   90.00
#
_symmetry.space_group_name_H-M   'P 1'
#
loop_
_entity.id
_entity.type
_entity.pdbx_description
1 polymer ?
#
loop_
_entity_poly.entity_id
_entity_poly.type
_entity_poly.pdbx_seq_one_letter_code
_entity_poly.pdbx_strand_id
1 'polypeptide(L)'
;MAIERMNLPVGRKFDHNNPGHVEAAMKAIADSGHGTGWVIQSFDPTEGLLTVSRRSALTTVTKSAGKTDSYRVELMRGIKPADGEQIAAQLESDPQHAGYFMTRFEPFISEATMSKLTAEELRARGAVATVLGVKPWDVGISLRPGGGFLLSLPGNYVPSKHDEKLDEIVQVAIGKVGWYFRGDANKLTGQIVPSKPATFAQTIPYPMSQLPSAGGAVLPPIPVGQTLAERGDEPNGMLWLDWAAAPHLQLGGITGAGKSVTLNVIIAGCLAAGAELVIIDVPQKAVDFENWRPFVRRGGWGCETLEEGATTLEQLYREGERRAELFKQSGAKKLADLPADMRRSMKEVVIVVDEVTGLFTMDAVPKRLESDDPLRMEAESKNYARELIKTFIEKIAAEQRFVGYHLVLSTQVASVNTGISTALRTNLPHKLLLGARATDGNRKLILTDVTRVPQVPDHIKIDSDASLGAGVAELAGQTPSVFKSFFASESDLISQLRSRGIRPLPSTALDQTRPEAAAVMQRFPDMVTIREAKKEAESPQFGKGSRTYETWELDPETGKPLEGYARANAARHALAAKN
;
A
#
# COMPACT_ATOMS: atom_id res chain seq x y z
N MET A 1 -10.54 12.07 -65.86
CA MET A 1 -10.85 13.43 -65.37
C MET A 1 -12.20 13.87 -65.91
N ALA A 2 -13.24 13.96 -65.08
CA ALA A 2 -14.49 14.61 -65.46
C ALA A 2 -14.29 16.12 -65.21
N ILE A 3 -14.44 16.91 -66.26
CA ILE A 3 -14.42 18.37 -66.16
C ILE A 3 -15.87 18.79 -66.09
N GLU A 4 -16.31 19.26 -64.93
CA GLU A 4 -17.60 19.93 -64.82
C GLU A 4 -17.46 21.30 -65.48
N ARG A 5 -18.33 21.58 -66.44
CA ARG A 5 -18.40 22.87 -67.13
C ARG A 5 -19.76 23.48 -66.88
N MET A 6 -19.76 24.77 -66.59
CA MET A 6 -20.96 25.54 -66.37
C MET A 6 -20.84 26.85 -67.11
N ASN A 7 -21.95 27.28 -67.70
CA ASN A 7 -22.07 28.57 -68.34
C ASN A 7 -22.91 29.48 -67.44
N LEU A 8 -22.34 30.61 -67.05
CA LEU A 8 -23.04 31.63 -66.26
C LEU A 8 -23.33 32.87 -67.10
N PRO A 9 -24.59 33.33 -67.14
CA PRO A 9 -24.91 34.63 -67.69
C PRO A 9 -24.42 35.73 -66.72
N VAL A 10 -23.40 36.47 -67.12
CA VAL A 10 -22.78 37.54 -66.30
C VAL A 10 -23.07 38.95 -66.84
N GLY A 11 -23.73 39.03 -68.00
CA GLY A 11 -24.14 40.28 -68.64
C GLY A 11 -23.02 41.02 -69.35
N ARG A 12 -23.37 41.95 -70.25
CA ARG A 12 -22.43 42.63 -71.17
C ARG A 12 -21.43 43.59 -70.51
N LYS A 13 -21.59 43.90 -69.21
CA LYS A 13 -20.68 44.77 -68.44
C LYS A 13 -19.66 43.97 -67.62
N PHE A 14 -19.71 42.64 -67.69
CA PHE A 14 -18.73 41.79 -67.03
C PHE A 14 -17.37 41.93 -67.71
N ASP A 15 -16.32 42.03 -66.89
CA ASP A 15 -14.94 42.11 -67.35
C ASP A 15 -14.16 40.99 -66.67
N HIS A 16 -13.74 40.00 -67.47
CA HIS A 16 -13.01 38.83 -66.98
C HIS A 16 -11.58 39.16 -66.52
N ASN A 17 -11.07 40.35 -66.84
CA ASN A 17 -9.76 40.83 -66.38
C ASN A 17 -9.86 41.69 -65.10
N ASN A 18 -11.07 42.03 -64.66
CA ASN A 18 -11.29 42.78 -63.41
C ASN A 18 -11.43 41.79 -62.23
N PRO A 19 -10.49 41.78 -61.26
CA PRO A 19 -10.52 40.86 -60.14
C PRO A 19 -11.82 40.91 -59.31
N GLY A 20 -12.41 42.10 -59.15
CA GLY A 20 -13.65 42.28 -58.39
C GLY A 20 -14.87 41.68 -59.09
N HIS A 21 -14.91 41.72 -60.42
CA HIS A 21 -15.96 41.05 -61.21
C HIS A 21 -15.82 39.52 -61.13
N VAL A 22 -14.59 39.02 -61.26
CA VAL A 22 -14.30 37.58 -61.15
C VAL A 22 -14.65 37.05 -59.75
N GLU A 23 -14.30 37.76 -58.69
CA GLU A 23 -14.62 37.37 -57.31
C GLU A 23 -16.13 37.36 -57.06
N ALA A 24 -16.85 38.38 -57.53
CA ALA A 24 -18.32 38.43 -57.42
C ALA A 24 -18.99 37.27 -58.17
N ALA A 25 -18.51 36.93 -59.36
CA ALA A 25 -19.02 35.78 -60.12
C ALA A 25 -18.72 34.44 -59.43
N MET A 26 -17.50 34.25 -58.91
CA MET A 26 -17.14 33.02 -58.19
C MET A 26 -17.93 32.87 -56.89
N LYS A 27 -18.19 33.97 -56.19
CA LYS A 27 -19.04 33.99 -54.99
C LYS A 27 -20.49 33.64 -55.32
N ALA A 28 -21.06 34.17 -56.41
CA ALA A 28 -22.41 33.84 -56.84
C ALA A 28 -22.57 32.34 -57.19
N ILE A 29 -21.54 31.71 -57.76
CA ILE A 29 -21.53 30.25 -58.01
C ILE A 29 -21.52 29.47 -56.69
N ALA A 30 -20.73 29.90 -55.72
CA ALA A 30 -20.68 29.25 -54.40
C ALA A 30 -22.02 29.39 -53.66
N ASP A 31 -22.61 30.59 -53.67
CA ASP A 31 -23.89 30.91 -53.00
C ASP A 31 -25.10 30.20 -53.63
N SER A 32 -25.00 29.82 -54.91
CA SER A 32 -26.05 29.07 -55.65
C SER A 32 -25.98 27.55 -55.46
N GLY A 33 -25.13 27.06 -54.56
CA GLY A 33 -25.06 25.63 -54.18
C GLY A 33 -24.16 24.78 -55.08
N HIS A 34 -23.43 25.39 -56.01
CA HIS A 34 -22.49 24.68 -56.90
C HIS A 34 -21.06 24.55 -56.33
N GLY A 35 -20.86 24.96 -55.08
CA GLY A 35 -19.59 24.82 -54.35
C GLY A 35 -18.47 25.74 -54.87
N THR A 36 -17.28 25.60 -54.29
CA THR A 36 -16.11 26.45 -54.57
C THR A 36 -15.10 25.75 -55.50
N GLY A 37 -14.10 26.48 -56.01
CA GLY A 37 -13.01 25.91 -56.83
C GLY A 37 -13.25 25.91 -58.34
N TRP A 38 -14.14 26.77 -58.84
CA TRP A 38 -14.36 27.01 -60.26
C TRP A 38 -13.30 27.96 -60.84
N VAL A 39 -12.90 27.71 -62.08
CA VAL A 39 -11.93 28.55 -62.81
C VAL A 39 -12.55 29.00 -64.13
N ILE A 40 -12.34 30.27 -64.50
CA ILE A 40 -12.81 30.80 -65.79
C ILE A 40 -12.06 30.06 -66.91
N GLN A 41 -12.83 29.45 -67.80
CA GLN A 41 -12.31 28.78 -68.99
C GLN A 41 -12.36 29.72 -70.20
N SER A 42 -13.47 30.44 -70.37
CA SER A 42 -13.66 31.41 -71.45
C SER A 42 -14.77 32.38 -71.11
N PHE A 43 -14.72 33.57 -71.71
CA PHE A 43 -15.79 34.56 -71.64
C PHE A 43 -16.19 34.95 -73.07
N ASP A 44 -17.47 34.85 -73.38
CA ASP A 44 -18.06 35.37 -74.62
C ASP A 44 -18.68 36.74 -74.35
N PRO A 45 -18.04 37.85 -74.78
CA PRO A 45 -18.56 39.20 -74.57
C PRO A 45 -19.80 39.52 -75.41
N THR A 46 -20.05 38.79 -76.49
CA THR A 46 -21.17 39.03 -77.40
C THR A 46 -22.47 38.50 -76.78
N GLU A 47 -22.41 37.32 -76.20
CA GLU A 47 -23.53 36.67 -75.50
C GLU A 47 -23.58 37.00 -74.01
N GLY A 48 -22.50 37.55 -73.44
CA GLY A 48 -22.40 37.84 -72.01
C GLY A 48 -22.32 36.58 -71.14
N LEU A 49 -21.70 35.53 -71.69
CA LEU A 49 -21.66 34.18 -71.12
C LEU A 49 -20.25 33.87 -70.62
N LEU A 50 -20.13 33.53 -69.33
CA LEU A 50 -18.90 33.10 -68.70
C LEU A 50 -18.89 31.57 -68.58
N THR A 51 -18.02 30.90 -69.31
CA THR A 51 -17.79 29.47 -69.13
C THR A 51 -16.77 29.27 -68.02
N VAL A 52 -17.20 28.64 -66.94
CA VAL A 52 -16.33 28.20 -65.86
C VAL A 52 -16.22 26.70 -65.89
N SER A 53 -15.05 26.21 -65.48
CA SER A 53 -14.82 24.78 -65.31
C SER A 53 -14.23 24.49 -63.95
N ARG A 54 -14.66 23.38 -63.37
CA ARG A 54 -14.06 22.82 -62.17
C ARG A 54 -13.71 21.38 -62.49
N ARG A 55 -12.50 20.96 -62.11
CA ARG A 55 -12.18 19.53 -62.09
C ARG A 55 -12.85 18.96 -60.86
N SER A 56 -13.93 18.19 -61.02
CA SER A 56 -14.45 17.43 -59.89
C SER A 56 -13.40 16.37 -59.54
N ALA A 57 -13.18 16.17 -58.24
CA ALA A 57 -12.40 15.04 -57.76
C ALA A 57 -13.06 13.79 -58.35
N LEU A 58 -12.32 13.00 -59.13
CA LEU A 58 -12.87 11.76 -59.64
C LEU A 58 -12.86 10.76 -58.49
N THR A 59 -14.05 10.46 -57.98
CA THR A 59 -14.27 9.30 -57.12
C THR A 59 -14.11 8.06 -57.99
N THR A 60 -12.87 7.64 -58.24
CA THR A 60 -12.63 6.35 -58.88
C THR A 60 -12.83 5.28 -57.81
N VAL A 61 -14.07 4.81 -57.68
CA VAL A 61 -14.45 3.74 -56.74
C VAL A 61 -13.78 2.45 -57.19
N THR A 62 -12.54 2.25 -56.75
CA THR A 62 -11.85 0.97 -56.86
C THR A 62 -12.13 0.22 -55.57
N LYS A 63 -13.11 -0.68 -55.58
CA LYS A 63 -13.37 -1.57 -54.43
C LYS A 63 -12.15 -2.48 -54.25
N SER A 64 -11.35 -2.24 -53.22
CA SER A 64 -10.26 -3.15 -52.84
C SER A 64 -10.86 -4.44 -52.28
N ALA A 65 -10.34 -5.59 -52.72
CA ALA A 65 -10.78 -6.93 -52.31
C ALA A 65 -10.32 -7.33 -50.88
N GLY A 66 -10.54 -6.46 -49.89
CA GLY A 66 -10.25 -6.68 -48.48
C GLY A 66 -11.46 -6.30 -47.62
N LYS A 67 -11.57 -6.90 -46.42
CA LYS A 67 -12.74 -6.89 -45.50
C LYS A 67 -13.37 -5.54 -45.10
N THR A 68 -12.91 -4.39 -45.60
CA THR A 68 -13.39 -3.06 -45.22
C THR A 68 -13.92 -2.30 -46.45
N ASP A 69 -15.20 -1.93 -46.40
CA ASP A 69 -15.87 -1.14 -47.45
C ASP A 69 -15.19 0.24 -47.57
N SER A 70 -14.37 0.38 -48.61
CA SER A 70 -13.48 1.51 -48.82
C SER A 70 -13.37 1.87 -50.30
N TYR A 71 -13.14 3.15 -50.58
CA TYR A 71 -12.89 3.67 -51.91
C TYR A 71 -11.80 4.75 -51.88
N ARG A 72 -11.19 4.98 -53.04
CA ARG A 72 -10.14 5.99 -53.21
C ARG A 72 -10.70 7.22 -53.92
N VAL A 73 -10.21 8.38 -53.54
CA VAL A 73 -10.53 9.67 -54.13
C VAL A 73 -9.25 10.26 -54.70
N GLU A 74 -9.26 10.57 -56.00
CA GLU A 74 -8.18 11.32 -56.63
C GLU A 74 -8.36 12.80 -56.30
N LEU A 75 -7.37 13.37 -55.62
CA LEU A 75 -7.34 14.76 -55.16
C LEU A 75 -6.79 15.68 -56.25
N MET A 76 -7.03 16.99 -56.11
CA MET A 76 -6.41 17.98 -56.97
C MET A 76 -4.89 18.06 -56.75
N ARG A 77 -4.13 18.26 -57.83
CA ARG A 77 -2.69 18.51 -57.73
C ARG A 77 -2.42 19.80 -56.97
N GLY A 78 -1.41 19.79 -56.09
CA GLY A 78 -0.98 20.97 -55.32
C GLY A 78 -1.62 21.10 -53.93
N ILE A 79 -2.46 20.14 -53.54
CA ILE A 79 -2.94 20.01 -52.16
C ILE A 79 -1.75 19.78 -51.20
N LYS A 80 -1.75 20.52 -50.10
CA LYS A 80 -0.72 20.46 -49.06
C LYS A 80 -1.21 19.59 -47.89
N PRO A 81 -0.30 19.05 -47.06
CA PRO A 81 -0.68 18.36 -45.82
C PRO A 81 -1.59 19.17 -44.89
N ALA A 82 -1.45 20.50 -44.86
CA ALA A 82 -2.26 21.40 -44.05
C ALA A 82 -3.74 21.46 -44.49
N ASP A 83 -4.04 21.14 -45.76
CA ASP A 83 -5.40 21.22 -46.31
C ASP A 83 -6.25 19.99 -45.93
N GLY A 84 -5.65 18.99 -45.26
CA GLY A 84 -6.28 17.69 -44.99
C GLY A 84 -7.59 17.79 -44.21
N GLU A 85 -7.71 18.69 -43.24
CA GLU A 85 -8.96 18.84 -42.45
C GLU A 85 -10.12 19.39 -43.29
N GLN A 86 -9.84 20.37 -44.13
CA GLN A 86 -10.83 20.92 -45.04
C GLN A 86 -11.28 19.87 -46.05
N ILE A 87 -10.34 19.07 -46.57
CA ILE A 87 -10.63 17.98 -47.51
C ILE A 87 -11.44 16.88 -46.82
N ALA A 88 -11.09 16.49 -45.60
CA ALA A 88 -11.84 15.53 -44.81
C ALA A 88 -13.29 16.00 -44.64
N ALA A 89 -13.50 17.23 -44.17
CA ALA A 89 -14.83 17.79 -43.96
C ALA A 89 -15.66 17.83 -45.26
N GLN A 90 -15.03 18.17 -46.38
CA GLN A 90 -15.70 18.17 -47.68
C GLN A 90 -16.10 16.76 -48.13
N LEU A 91 -15.21 15.77 -47.99
CA LEU A 91 -15.49 14.39 -48.43
C LEU A 91 -16.48 13.67 -47.50
N GLU A 92 -16.43 13.94 -46.19
CA GLU A 92 -17.28 13.31 -45.18
C GLU A 92 -18.70 13.89 -45.15
N SER A 93 -18.91 15.09 -45.72
CA SER A 93 -20.23 15.72 -45.83
C SER A 93 -20.99 15.37 -47.11
N ASP A 94 -20.39 14.59 -48.02
CA ASP A 94 -21.04 14.16 -49.26
C ASP A 94 -22.24 13.24 -48.96
N PRO A 95 -23.48 13.65 -49.30
CA PRO A 95 -24.66 12.83 -49.05
C PRO A 95 -24.63 11.47 -49.77
N GLN A 96 -23.90 11.35 -50.88
CA GLN A 96 -23.78 10.09 -51.63
C GLN A 96 -22.89 9.06 -50.91
N HIS A 97 -22.00 9.52 -50.03
CA HIS A 97 -21.05 8.68 -49.30
C HIS A 97 -21.18 8.87 -47.78
N ALA A 98 -22.41 9.07 -47.29
CA ALA A 98 -22.69 9.22 -45.88
C ALA A 98 -22.15 8.03 -45.05
N GLY A 99 -21.41 8.33 -43.98
CA GLY A 99 -20.81 7.32 -43.10
C GLY A 99 -19.45 6.78 -43.56
N TYR A 100 -18.88 7.33 -44.64
CA TYR A 100 -17.47 7.15 -44.96
C TYR A 100 -16.64 8.26 -44.35
N PHE A 101 -15.47 7.89 -43.84
CA PHE A 101 -14.53 8.79 -43.19
C PHE A 101 -13.17 8.69 -43.83
N MET A 102 -12.43 9.79 -43.85
CA MET A 102 -11.07 9.76 -44.36
C MET A 102 -10.21 8.90 -43.43
N THR A 103 -9.57 7.88 -44.01
CA THR A 103 -8.75 6.88 -43.30
C THR A 103 -7.31 6.87 -43.78
N ARG A 104 -7.01 7.56 -44.89
CA ARG A 104 -5.66 7.82 -45.36
C ARG A 104 -5.65 9.10 -46.19
N PHE A 105 -4.62 9.92 -46.02
CA PHE A 105 -4.45 11.16 -46.77
C PHE A 105 -3.01 11.24 -47.30
N GLU A 106 -2.86 11.17 -48.62
CA GLU A 106 -1.55 11.14 -49.31
C GLU A 106 -1.47 12.30 -50.32
N PRO A 107 -1.30 13.54 -49.85
CA PRO A 107 -1.37 14.74 -50.70
C PRO A 107 -0.28 14.77 -51.79
N PHE A 108 0.89 14.18 -51.52
CA PHE A 108 2.02 14.14 -52.46
C PHE A 108 1.75 13.31 -53.72
N ILE A 109 0.90 12.29 -53.62
CA ILE A 109 0.42 11.51 -54.77
C ILE A 109 -1.03 11.86 -55.14
N SER A 110 -1.59 12.90 -54.52
CA SER A 110 -2.95 13.39 -54.74
C SER A 110 -4.00 12.29 -54.54
N GLU A 111 -3.90 11.52 -53.46
CA GLU A 111 -4.86 10.45 -53.14
C GLU A 111 -5.39 10.59 -51.70
N ALA A 112 -6.68 10.30 -51.51
CA ALA A 112 -7.26 10.04 -50.19
C ALA A 112 -8.02 8.70 -50.20
N THR A 113 -8.03 8.00 -49.07
CA THR A 113 -8.83 6.77 -48.90
C THR A 113 -9.97 7.05 -47.92
N MET A 114 -11.18 6.75 -48.38
CA MET A 114 -12.41 6.84 -47.61
C MET A 114 -12.84 5.43 -47.22
N SER A 115 -13.09 5.18 -45.93
CA SER A 115 -13.58 3.89 -45.45
C SER A 115 -14.79 4.07 -44.54
N LYS A 116 -15.70 3.10 -44.57
CA LYS A 116 -16.82 3.06 -43.64
C LYS A 116 -16.32 2.67 -42.25
N LEU A 117 -16.65 3.49 -41.25
CA LEU A 117 -16.31 3.24 -39.85
C LEU A 117 -17.58 3.29 -39.00
N THR A 118 -17.64 2.44 -37.99
CA THR A 118 -18.66 2.49 -36.95
C THR A 118 -18.45 3.69 -36.03
N ALA A 119 -19.50 4.09 -35.30
CA ALA A 119 -19.40 5.15 -34.31
C ALA A 119 -18.36 4.84 -33.21
N GLU A 120 -18.20 3.56 -32.86
CA GLU A 120 -17.21 3.11 -31.88
C GLU A 120 -15.78 3.23 -32.41
N GLU A 121 -15.53 2.80 -33.66
CA GLU A 121 -14.24 2.96 -34.33
C GLU A 121 -13.85 4.43 -34.47
N LEU A 122 -14.79 5.30 -34.82
CA LEU A 122 -14.52 6.74 -34.91
C LEU A 122 -14.11 7.35 -33.58
N ARG A 123 -14.85 7.01 -32.51
CA ARG A 123 -14.56 7.49 -31.16
C ARG A 123 -13.19 7.00 -30.70
N ALA A 124 -12.92 5.70 -30.84
CA ALA A 124 -11.67 5.08 -30.46
C ALA A 124 -10.48 5.69 -31.23
N ARG A 125 -10.60 5.79 -32.56
CA ARG A 125 -9.58 6.37 -33.43
C ARG A 125 -9.30 7.84 -33.09
N GLY A 126 -10.35 8.65 -32.90
CA GLY A 126 -10.20 10.06 -32.56
C GLY A 126 -9.52 10.27 -31.20
N ALA A 127 -9.89 9.47 -30.20
CA ALA A 127 -9.26 9.49 -28.88
C ALA A 127 -7.76 9.13 -28.95
N VAL A 128 -7.42 8.05 -29.66
CA VAL A 128 -6.02 7.62 -29.87
C VAL A 128 -5.23 8.69 -30.64
N ALA A 129 -5.78 9.22 -31.74
CA ALA A 129 -5.11 10.26 -32.53
C ALA A 129 -4.81 11.52 -31.70
N THR A 130 -5.72 11.90 -30.80
CA THR A 130 -5.54 13.02 -29.87
C THR A 130 -4.34 12.80 -28.95
N VAL A 131 -4.23 11.61 -28.32
CA VAL A 131 -3.10 11.28 -27.45
C VAL A 131 -1.77 11.25 -28.21
N LEU A 132 -1.79 10.75 -29.45
CA LEU A 132 -0.62 10.68 -30.31
C LEU A 132 -0.25 12.01 -30.98
N GLY A 133 -1.11 13.02 -30.89
CA GLY A 133 -0.91 14.34 -31.51
C GLY A 133 -0.90 14.29 -33.04
N VAL A 134 -1.70 13.41 -33.64
CA VAL A 134 -1.81 13.23 -35.10
C VAL A 134 -3.25 13.43 -35.56
N LYS A 135 -3.50 13.43 -36.87
CA LYS A 135 -4.85 13.50 -37.40
C LYS A 135 -5.53 12.12 -37.36
N PRO A 136 -6.87 12.04 -37.29
CA PRO A 136 -7.57 10.76 -37.19
C PRO A 136 -7.26 9.78 -38.32
N TRP A 137 -6.98 10.26 -39.53
CA TRP A 137 -6.60 9.42 -40.68
C TRP A 137 -5.15 8.91 -40.64
N ASP A 138 -4.34 9.36 -39.68
CA ASP A 138 -3.00 8.82 -39.45
C ASP A 138 -3.03 7.59 -38.52
N VAL A 139 -4.19 7.28 -37.93
CA VAL A 139 -4.43 6.11 -37.07
C VAL A 139 -5.37 5.15 -37.80
N GLY A 140 -4.83 4.01 -38.22
CA GLY A 140 -5.65 2.92 -38.74
C GLY A 140 -6.40 2.24 -37.60
N ILE A 141 -7.66 1.87 -37.82
CA ILE A 141 -8.46 1.14 -36.84
C ILE A 141 -9.30 0.06 -37.51
N SER A 142 -9.47 -1.06 -36.82
CA SER A 142 -10.44 -2.10 -37.18
C SER A 142 -10.85 -2.90 -35.94
N LEU A 143 -11.97 -3.61 -36.03
CA LEU A 143 -12.42 -4.50 -34.95
C LEU A 143 -11.44 -5.65 -34.71
N ARG A 144 -11.14 -5.89 -33.44
CA ARG A 144 -10.33 -7.03 -33.00
C ARG A 144 -11.21 -8.27 -32.77
N PRO A 145 -10.79 -9.48 -33.19
CA PRO A 145 -11.44 -10.72 -32.78
C PRO A 145 -11.47 -10.86 -31.26
N GLY A 146 -12.64 -11.10 -30.67
CA GLY A 146 -12.82 -11.13 -29.20
C GLY A 146 -13.09 -9.75 -28.58
N GLY A 147 -13.37 -8.73 -29.39
CA GLY A 147 -13.70 -7.38 -28.96
C GLY A 147 -12.48 -6.46 -28.85
N GLY A 148 -12.77 -5.15 -28.80
CA GLY A 148 -11.76 -4.08 -28.85
C GLY A 148 -11.32 -3.76 -30.27
N PHE A 149 -10.12 -3.19 -30.39
CA PHE A 149 -9.65 -2.61 -31.66
C PHE A 149 -8.21 -3.01 -31.98
N LEU A 150 -7.93 -3.25 -33.26
CA LEU A 150 -6.59 -3.30 -33.82
C LEU A 150 -6.25 -1.93 -34.39
N LEU A 151 -5.03 -1.46 -34.11
CA LEU A 151 -4.56 -0.13 -34.48
C LEU A 151 -3.33 -0.24 -35.38
N SER A 152 -3.31 0.59 -36.43
CA SER A 152 -2.08 0.97 -37.12
C SER A 152 -1.66 2.32 -36.58
N LEU A 153 -0.47 2.40 -35.99
CA LEU A 153 0.04 3.57 -35.31
C LEU A 153 0.91 4.42 -36.26
N PRO A 154 0.92 5.75 -36.08
CA PRO A 154 1.81 6.65 -36.80
C PRO A 154 3.28 6.46 -36.37
N GLY A 155 4.22 6.85 -37.24
CA GLY A 155 5.66 6.72 -36.98
C GLY A 155 6.21 7.57 -35.82
N ASN A 156 5.41 8.47 -35.25
CA ASN A 156 5.77 9.23 -34.05
C ASN A 156 5.41 8.51 -32.74
N TYR A 157 4.78 7.32 -32.80
CA TYR A 157 4.45 6.54 -31.63
C TYR A 157 5.70 6.08 -30.88
N VAL A 158 5.80 6.45 -29.61
CA VAL A 158 6.86 6.02 -28.69
C VAL A 158 6.22 5.51 -27.39
N PRO A 159 6.47 4.24 -26.99
CA PRO A 159 5.86 3.64 -25.79
C PRO A 159 5.99 4.48 -24.53
N SER A 160 7.22 4.92 -24.20
CA SER A 160 7.52 5.74 -23.02
C SER A 160 6.84 7.12 -23.00
N LYS A 161 6.36 7.59 -24.14
CA LYS A 161 5.66 8.88 -24.26
C LYS A 161 4.14 8.74 -24.24
N HIS A 162 3.62 7.59 -24.71
CA HIS A 162 2.20 7.47 -25.05
C HIS A 162 1.47 6.37 -24.29
N ASP A 163 2.09 5.26 -23.91
CA ASP A 163 1.37 4.06 -23.44
C ASP A 163 0.51 4.34 -22.20
N GLU A 164 1.05 5.04 -21.19
CA GLU A 164 0.31 5.41 -19.98
C GLU A 164 -0.94 6.26 -20.29
N LYS A 165 -0.82 7.22 -21.20
CA LYS A 165 -1.93 8.08 -21.63
C LYS A 165 -2.93 7.32 -22.51
N LEU A 166 -2.45 6.36 -23.29
CA LEU A 166 -3.29 5.48 -24.11
C LEU A 166 -4.08 4.52 -23.23
N ASP A 167 -3.48 3.97 -22.18
CA ASP A 167 -4.18 3.14 -21.19
C ASP A 167 -5.26 3.94 -20.45
N GLU A 168 -4.96 5.18 -20.06
CA GLU A 168 -5.93 6.07 -19.43
C GLU A 168 -7.13 6.33 -20.35
N ILE A 169 -6.89 6.77 -21.60
CA ILE A 169 -7.98 7.11 -22.52
C ILE A 169 -8.79 5.88 -22.94
N VAL A 170 -8.15 4.71 -23.03
CA VAL A 170 -8.82 3.44 -23.31
C VAL A 170 -9.86 3.13 -22.24
N GLN A 171 -9.56 3.38 -20.97
CA GLN A 171 -10.47 3.09 -19.87
C GLN A 171 -11.57 4.14 -19.70
N VAL A 172 -11.28 5.40 -20.04
CA VAL A 172 -12.18 6.54 -19.78
C VAL A 172 -13.10 6.86 -20.96
N ALA A 173 -12.59 6.85 -22.20
CA ALA A 173 -13.31 7.37 -23.36
C ALA A 173 -13.68 6.31 -24.40
N ILE A 174 -12.93 5.20 -24.46
CA ILE A 174 -13.10 4.18 -25.49
C ILE A 174 -13.90 2.98 -24.97
N GLY A 175 -13.40 2.35 -23.91
CA GLY A 175 -13.91 1.10 -23.35
C GLY A 175 -14.49 1.28 -21.95
N LYS A 176 -14.04 0.43 -21.03
CA LYS A 176 -14.44 0.43 -19.61
C LYS A 176 -13.19 0.23 -18.75
N VAL A 177 -13.30 0.51 -17.45
CA VAL A 177 -12.25 0.21 -16.47
C VAL A 177 -11.78 -1.24 -16.62
N GLY A 178 -10.46 -1.43 -16.70
CA GLY A 178 -9.81 -2.73 -16.96
C GLY A 178 -9.45 -2.99 -18.43
N TRP A 179 -10.00 -2.25 -19.39
CA TRP A 179 -9.49 -2.29 -20.77
C TRP A 179 -8.10 -1.67 -20.82
N TYR A 180 -7.25 -2.12 -21.76
CA TYR A 180 -5.88 -1.60 -21.87
C TYR A 180 -5.42 -1.53 -23.32
N PHE A 181 -4.38 -0.74 -23.54
CA PHE A 181 -3.64 -0.60 -24.78
C PHE A 181 -2.38 -1.47 -24.74
N ARG A 182 -2.04 -2.07 -25.89
CA ARG A 182 -0.78 -2.80 -26.09
C ARG A 182 -0.17 -2.42 -27.43
N GLY A 183 0.93 -1.70 -27.39
CA GLY A 183 1.67 -1.29 -28.59
C GLY A 183 2.86 -2.18 -28.92
N ASP A 184 3.23 -2.19 -30.19
CA ASP A 184 4.48 -2.71 -30.73
C ASP A 184 5.11 -1.60 -31.59
N ALA A 185 6.08 -0.89 -31.02
CA ALA A 185 6.72 0.25 -31.67
C ALA A 185 7.52 -0.14 -32.92
N ASN A 186 8.03 -1.38 -33.00
CA ASN A 186 8.80 -1.84 -34.15
C ASN A 186 7.90 -2.08 -35.37
N LYS A 187 6.67 -2.55 -35.11
CA LYS A 187 5.67 -2.79 -36.16
C LYS A 187 4.73 -1.61 -36.39
N LEU A 188 4.78 -0.61 -35.52
CA LEU A 188 3.81 0.49 -35.46
C LEU A 188 2.37 -0.05 -35.43
N THR A 189 2.15 -1.08 -34.62
CA THR A 189 0.82 -1.66 -34.41
C THR A 189 0.43 -1.52 -32.96
N GLY A 190 -0.87 -1.35 -32.70
CA GLY A 190 -1.43 -1.33 -31.36
C GLY A 190 -2.66 -2.20 -31.27
N GLN A 191 -3.04 -2.55 -30.05
CA GLN A 191 -4.31 -3.22 -29.77
C GLN A 191 -4.95 -2.58 -28.55
N ILE A 192 -6.25 -2.36 -28.61
CA ILE A 192 -7.10 -2.07 -27.46
C ILE A 192 -7.77 -3.38 -27.10
N VAL A 193 -7.49 -3.88 -25.90
CA VAL A 193 -7.92 -5.21 -25.45
C VAL A 193 -8.95 -5.06 -24.34
N PRO A 194 -10.16 -5.61 -24.51
CA PRO A 194 -11.14 -5.69 -23.44
C PRO A 194 -10.65 -6.61 -22.34
N SER A 195 -10.69 -6.14 -21.10
CA SER A 195 -10.51 -6.98 -19.93
C SER A 195 -11.38 -6.47 -18.79
N LYS A 196 -11.60 -7.35 -17.80
CA LYS A 196 -12.16 -6.94 -16.51
C LYS A 196 -11.04 -6.27 -15.71
N PRO A 197 -11.36 -5.35 -14.79
CA PRO A 197 -10.33 -4.82 -13.90
C PRO A 197 -9.79 -5.95 -13.01
N ALA A 198 -8.50 -5.87 -12.67
CA ALA A 198 -7.90 -6.80 -11.71
C ALA A 198 -8.68 -6.76 -10.40
N THR A 199 -8.97 -7.93 -9.84
CA THR A 199 -9.70 -8.05 -8.58
C THR A 199 -9.23 -9.28 -7.81
N PHE A 200 -9.75 -9.45 -6.60
CA PHE A 200 -9.52 -10.63 -5.79
C PHE A 200 -10.74 -11.53 -5.75
N ALA A 201 -10.51 -12.83 -5.55
CA ALA A 201 -11.57 -13.75 -5.18
C ALA A 201 -12.18 -13.37 -3.81
N GLN A 202 -13.39 -13.85 -3.54
CA GLN A 202 -14.09 -13.63 -2.26
C GLN A 202 -13.21 -14.05 -1.07
N THR A 203 -12.60 -15.22 -1.16
CA THR A 203 -11.66 -15.76 -0.19
C THR A 203 -10.49 -16.36 -0.94
N ILE A 204 -9.27 -16.10 -0.47
CA ILE A 204 -8.06 -16.71 -1.01
C ILE A 204 -7.56 -17.71 0.03
N PRO A 205 -7.67 -19.03 -0.22
CA PRO A 205 -7.28 -20.02 0.77
C PRO A 205 -5.77 -20.00 0.99
N TYR A 206 -5.35 -20.22 2.24
CA TYR A 206 -3.94 -20.33 2.57
C TYR A 206 -3.30 -21.54 1.86
N PRO A 207 -2.16 -21.37 1.15
CA PRO A 207 -1.52 -22.45 0.44
C PRO A 207 -0.78 -23.39 1.41
N MET A 208 -1.48 -24.35 2.01
CA MET A 208 -0.93 -25.27 3.04
C MET A 208 0.31 -26.08 2.57
N SER A 209 0.43 -26.32 1.27
CA SER A 209 1.60 -26.94 0.65
C SER A 209 2.84 -26.04 0.67
N GLN A 210 2.64 -24.72 0.74
CA GLN A 210 3.69 -23.70 0.82
C GLN A 210 4.00 -23.27 2.25
N LEU A 211 3.40 -23.90 3.28
CA LEU A 211 3.90 -23.73 4.64
C LEU A 211 5.39 -24.10 4.66
N PRO A 212 6.24 -23.24 5.22
CA PRO A 212 7.66 -23.51 5.29
C PRO A 212 7.96 -24.75 6.13
N SER A 213 9.05 -25.44 5.82
CA SER A 213 9.58 -26.53 6.62
C SER A 213 10.75 -26.04 7.46
N ALA A 214 10.87 -26.54 8.68
CA ALA A 214 12.06 -26.33 9.50
C ALA A 214 13.29 -26.92 8.78
N GLY A 215 14.36 -26.14 8.61
CA GLY A 215 15.58 -26.64 7.96
C GLY A 215 16.63 -25.60 7.57
N GLY A 216 16.32 -24.29 7.62
CA GLY A 216 17.23 -23.21 7.23
C GLY A 216 18.14 -22.69 8.35
N ALA A 217 19.07 -21.79 7.97
CA ALA A 217 19.83 -20.95 8.90
C ALA A 217 19.06 -19.70 9.38
N VAL A 218 18.03 -19.34 8.63
CA VAL A 218 17.13 -18.20 8.85
C VAL A 218 15.69 -18.68 8.63
N LEU A 219 14.72 -18.08 9.30
CA LEU A 219 13.31 -18.26 8.98
C LEU A 219 13.05 -18.00 7.49
N PRO A 220 12.54 -18.98 6.73
CA PRO A 220 12.16 -18.79 5.34
C PRO A 220 11.00 -17.80 5.20
N PRO A 221 10.84 -17.16 4.03
CA PRO A 221 9.71 -16.28 3.76
C PRO A 221 8.37 -16.98 3.97
N ILE A 222 7.42 -16.27 4.58
CA ILE A 222 6.08 -16.78 4.89
C ILE A 222 5.09 -16.19 3.88
N PRO A 223 4.26 -17.00 3.20
CA PRO A 223 3.24 -16.45 2.33
C PRO A 223 2.17 -15.79 3.21
N VAL A 224 1.78 -14.55 2.90
CA VAL A 224 0.79 -13.79 3.70
C VAL A 224 -0.42 -13.35 2.89
N GLY A 225 -0.34 -13.35 1.56
CA GLY A 225 -1.48 -13.03 0.71
C GLY A 225 -1.15 -13.05 -0.77
N GLN A 226 -2.03 -12.45 -1.58
CA GLN A 226 -1.79 -12.20 -2.99
C GLN A 226 -1.76 -10.70 -3.29
N THR A 227 -0.83 -10.27 -4.14
CA THR A 227 -0.79 -8.90 -4.67
C THR A 227 -1.76 -8.75 -5.82
N LEU A 228 -2.38 -7.57 -5.95
CA LEU A 228 -3.24 -7.26 -7.09
C LEU A 228 -2.38 -7.15 -8.36
N ALA A 229 -2.76 -7.87 -9.41
CA ALA A 229 -2.15 -7.71 -10.73
C ALA A 229 -2.44 -6.31 -11.29
N GLU A 230 -1.61 -5.85 -12.22
CA GLU A 230 -1.85 -4.59 -12.93
C GLU A 230 -3.08 -4.70 -13.84
N ARG A 231 -3.31 -5.89 -14.41
CA ARG A 231 -4.39 -6.17 -15.37
C ARG A 231 -5.21 -7.38 -14.95
N GLY A 232 -6.52 -7.37 -15.24
CA GLY A 232 -7.42 -8.45 -14.82
C GLY A 232 -7.36 -9.73 -15.66
N ASP A 233 -6.58 -9.72 -16.74
CA ASP A 233 -6.21 -10.91 -17.52
C ASP A 233 -4.87 -11.52 -17.08
N GLU A 234 -4.22 -10.94 -16.06
CA GLU A 234 -3.02 -11.49 -15.44
C GLU A 234 -3.33 -12.12 -14.08
N PRO A 235 -2.57 -13.16 -13.68
CA PRO A 235 -2.72 -13.73 -12.35
C PRO A 235 -2.19 -12.76 -11.30
N ASN A 236 -2.91 -12.69 -10.17
CA ASN A 236 -2.41 -12.04 -8.96
C ASN A 236 -1.10 -12.69 -8.48
N GLY A 237 -0.18 -11.86 -7.98
CA GLY A 237 1.12 -12.30 -7.48
C GLY A 237 1.04 -12.85 -6.05
N MET A 238 2.09 -13.53 -5.59
CA MET A 238 2.20 -13.99 -4.21
C MET A 238 2.90 -12.92 -3.36
N LEU A 239 2.34 -12.59 -2.20
CA LEU A 239 2.97 -11.71 -1.22
C LEU A 239 3.66 -12.53 -0.13
N TRP A 240 4.97 -12.34 0.02
CA TRP A 240 5.80 -13.05 0.98
C TRP A 240 6.31 -12.10 2.06
N LEU A 241 6.23 -12.50 3.33
CA LEU A 241 6.89 -11.84 4.44
C LEU A 241 8.28 -12.47 4.65
N ASP A 242 9.33 -11.73 4.30
CA ASP A 242 10.71 -12.19 4.41
C ASP A 242 11.41 -11.58 5.64
N TRP A 243 11.64 -12.43 6.65
CA TRP A 243 12.32 -12.04 7.89
C TRP A 243 13.81 -11.75 7.71
N ALA A 244 14.44 -12.27 6.66
CA ALA A 244 15.84 -11.98 6.33
C ALA A 244 16.01 -10.58 5.75
N ALA A 245 15.02 -10.10 4.98
CA ALA A 245 14.99 -8.74 4.46
C ALA A 245 14.82 -7.71 5.59
N ALA A 246 13.95 -8.02 6.55
CA ALA A 246 13.86 -7.29 7.80
C ALA A 246 13.15 -8.07 8.91
N PRO A 247 13.50 -7.85 10.18
CA PRO A 247 13.10 -8.72 11.27
C PRO A 247 11.72 -8.44 11.84
N HIS A 248 11.11 -7.28 11.58
CA HIS A 248 9.94 -6.83 12.35
C HIS A 248 8.84 -6.26 11.45
N LEU A 249 7.59 -6.50 11.86
CA LEU A 249 6.37 -6.15 11.15
C LEU A 249 5.47 -5.26 12.01
N GLN A 250 4.94 -4.21 11.41
CA GLN A 250 3.78 -3.48 11.92
C GLN A 250 2.54 -3.84 11.09
N LEU A 251 1.53 -4.41 11.74
CA LEU A 251 0.25 -4.79 11.14
C LEU A 251 -0.86 -3.87 11.66
N GLY A 252 -1.36 -2.99 10.81
CA GLY A 252 -2.55 -2.19 11.07
C GLY A 252 -3.80 -2.79 10.43
N GLY A 253 -4.96 -2.54 11.03
CA GLY A 253 -6.22 -2.84 10.37
C GLY A 253 -7.38 -2.00 10.89
N ILE A 254 -8.36 -1.69 10.04
CA ILE A 254 -9.67 -1.25 10.54
C ILE A 254 -10.40 -2.46 11.14
N THR A 255 -11.32 -2.23 12.07
CA THR A 255 -12.10 -3.29 12.72
C THR A 255 -12.80 -4.17 11.68
N GLY A 256 -12.70 -5.50 11.83
CA GLY A 256 -13.31 -6.47 10.90
C GLY A 256 -12.57 -6.66 9.58
N ALA A 257 -11.42 -6.01 9.33
CA ALA A 257 -10.70 -6.13 8.05
C ALA A 257 -9.87 -7.41 7.86
N GLY A 258 -9.87 -8.34 8.82
CA GLY A 258 -9.10 -9.59 8.74
C GLY A 258 -7.72 -9.55 9.41
N LYS A 259 -7.48 -8.60 10.33
CA LYS A 259 -6.23 -8.48 11.11
C LYS A 259 -5.87 -9.78 11.83
N SER A 260 -6.79 -10.33 12.63
CA SER A 260 -6.57 -11.57 13.39
C SER A 260 -6.33 -12.78 12.48
N VAL A 261 -7.05 -12.88 11.36
CA VAL A 261 -6.82 -13.93 10.34
C VAL A 261 -5.39 -13.85 9.78
N THR A 262 -4.92 -12.64 9.49
CA THR A 262 -3.55 -12.42 8.98
C THR A 262 -2.50 -12.77 10.02
N LEU A 263 -2.74 -12.44 11.30
CA LEU A 263 -1.86 -12.86 12.41
C LEU A 263 -1.80 -14.38 12.53
N ASN A 264 -2.94 -15.07 12.48
CA ASN A 264 -3.00 -16.53 12.55
C ASN A 264 -2.17 -17.19 11.44
N VAL A 265 -2.24 -16.65 10.22
CA VAL A 265 -1.43 -17.08 9.08
C VAL A 265 0.07 -16.89 9.35
N ILE A 266 0.47 -15.74 9.88
CA ILE A 266 1.88 -15.45 10.21
C ILE A 266 2.38 -16.39 11.32
N ILE A 267 1.60 -16.57 12.39
CA ILE A 267 1.92 -17.47 13.51
C ILE A 267 2.12 -18.89 12.98
N ALA A 268 1.17 -19.40 12.19
CA ALA A 268 1.26 -20.74 11.60
C ALA A 268 2.52 -20.90 10.73
N GLY A 269 2.82 -19.91 9.89
CA GLY A 269 4.03 -19.89 9.06
C GLY A 269 5.31 -19.94 9.89
N CYS A 270 5.42 -19.12 10.93
CA CYS A 270 6.58 -19.08 11.81
C CYS A 270 6.76 -20.41 12.57
N LEU A 271 5.68 -20.95 13.14
CA LEU A 271 5.71 -22.25 13.83
C LEU A 271 6.09 -23.39 12.89
N ALA A 272 5.52 -23.42 11.67
CA ALA A 272 5.85 -24.41 10.65
C ALA A 272 7.34 -24.39 10.25
N ALA A 273 7.92 -23.18 10.24
CA ALA A 273 9.34 -22.97 10.01
C ALA A 273 10.24 -23.30 11.22
N GLY A 274 9.66 -23.60 12.38
CA GLY A 274 10.39 -24.03 13.58
C GLY A 274 10.71 -22.91 14.58
N ALA A 275 10.14 -21.71 14.41
CA ALA A 275 10.25 -20.67 15.43
C ALA A 275 9.49 -21.02 16.72
N GLU A 276 9.90 -20.42 17.82
CA GLU A 276 9.13 -20.38 19.06
C GLU A 276 8.18 -19.18 19.04
N LEU A 277 7.04 -19.32 19.72
CA LEU A 277 6.00 -18.31 19.77
C LEU A 277 5.92 -17.66 21.16
N VAL A 278 5.85 -16.34 21.18
CA VAL A 278 5.50 -15.51 22.34
C VAL A 278 4.31 -14.65 21.95
N ILE A 279 3.35 -14.51 22.88
CA ILE A 279 2.18 -13.66 22.70
C ILE A 279 2.07 -12.71 23.89
N ILE A 280 1.92 -11.43 23.59
CA ILE A 280 1.61 -10.36 24.53
C ILE A 280 0.30 -9.72 24.07
N ASP A 281 -0.67 -9.64 24.97
CA ASP A 281 -1.97 -9.02 24.68
C ASP A 281 -2.56 -8.45 25.97
N VAL A 282 -3.58 -7.60 25.85
CA VAL A 282 -4.38 -7.17 26.98
C VAL A 282 -5.26 -8.33 27.48
N PRO A 283 -5.44 -8.53 28.80
CA PRO A 283 -6.13 -9.70 29.33
C PRO A 283 -7.53 -9.95 28.78
N GLN A 284 -8.30 -8.89 28.53
CA GLN A 284 -9.65 -8.98 27.97
C GLN A 284 -9.71 -9.45 26.51
N LYS A 285 -8.58 -9.48 25.79
CA LYS A 285 -8.49 -9.90 24.38
C LYS A 285 -7.75 -11.22 24.18
N ALA A 286 -7.07 -11.73 25.21
CA ALA A 286 -6.28 -12.96 25.18
C ALA A 286 -7.05 -14.19 24.66
N VAL A 287 -8.37 -14.20 24.78
CA VAL A 287 -9.27 -15.25 24.25
C VAL A 287 -9.06 -15.50 22.74
N ASP A 288 -8.66 -14.49 21.98
CA ASP A 288 -8.37 -14.59 20.54
C ASP A 288 -7.16 -15.50 20.25
N PHE A 289 -6.30 -15.77 21.25
CA PHE A 289 -5.08 -16.55 21.11
C PHE A 289 -5.07 -17.86 21.93
N GLU A 290 -6.14 -18.21 22.63
CA GLU A 290 -6.18 -19.42 23.47
C GLU A 290 -5.91 -20.71 22.68
N ASN A 291 -6.36 -20.79 21.43
CA ASN A 291 -6.06 -21.93 20.54
C ASN A 291 -4.57 -22.04 20.21
N TRP A 292 -3.82 -20.94 20.29
CA TRP A 292 -2.37 -20.88 20.07
C TRP A 292 -1.56 -21.11 21.34
N ARG A 293 -2.13 -20.87 22.52
CA ARG A 293 -1.46 -21.05 23.83
C ARG A 293 -0.71 -22.38 23.97
N PRO A 294 -1.24 -23.54 23.54
CA PRO A 294 -0.48 -24.80 23.59
C PRO A 294 0.82 -24.81 22.78
N PHE A 295 1.01 -23.90 21.83
CA PHE A 295 2.21 -23.78 20.99
C PHE A 295 3.15 -22.66 21.46
N VAL A 296 2.75 -21.90 22.48
CA VAL A 296 3.55 -20.83 23.06
C VAL A 296 4.69 -21.43 23.89
N ARG A 297 5.88 -20.84 23.80
CA ARG A 297 7.05 -21.30 24.57
C ARG A 297 6.82 -21.11 26.07
N ARG A 298 7.60 -21.83 26.88
CA ARG A 298 7.60 -21.60 28.33
C ARG A 298 7.97 -20.15 28.65
N GLY A 299 7.23 -19.53 29.56
CA GLY A 299 7.37 -18.10 29.88
C GLY A 299 7.03 -17.13 28.73
N GLY A 300 6.36 -17.57 27.67
CA GLY A 300 6.02 -16.77 26.49
C GLY A 300 4.56 -16.28 26.42
N TRP A 301 3.71 -16.62 27.39
CA TRP A 301 2.31 -16.22 27.46
C TRP A 301 2.16 -15.04 28.41
N GLY A 302 2.30 -13.83 27.88
CA GLY A 302 2.19 -12.58 28.62
C GLY A 302 0.82 -11.93 28.48
N CYS A 303 -0.24 -12.73 28.61
CA CYS A 303 -1.61 -12.32 28.31
C CYS A 303 -2.54 -12.28 29.53
N GLU A 304 -2.18 -12.87 30.67
CA GLU A 304 -3.08 -12.92 31.85
C GLU A 304 -3.11 -11.59 32.62
N THR A 305 -1.97 -10.91 32.73
CA THR A 305 -1.83 -9.59 33.36
C THR A 305 -0.80 -8.73 32.64
N LEU A 306 -0.84 -7.40 32.87
CA LEU A 306 0.17 -6.49 32.32
C LEU A 306 1.56 -6.76 32.92
N GLU A 307 1.61 -7.13 34.20
CA GLU A 307 2.81 -7.50 34.92
C GLU A 307 3.47 -8.75 34.32
N GLU A 308 2.68 -9.75 33.93
CA GLU A 308 3.17 -10.94 33.22
C GLU A 308 3.70 -10.58 31.82
N GLY A 309 3.01 -9.71 31.09
CA GLY A 309 3.47 -9.19 29.80
C GLY A 309 4.81 -8.45 29.90
N ALA A 310 4.95 -7.56 30.89
CA ALA A 310 6.19 -6.85 31.18
C ALA A 310 7.33 -7.81 31.54
N THR A 311 7.06 -8.78 32.42
CA THR A 311 8.03 -9.78 32.86
C THR A 311 8.50 -10.67 31.70
N THR A 312 7.58 -11.09 30.83
CA THR A 312 7.89 -11.88 29.63
C THR A 312 8.84 -11.15 28.70
N LEU A 313 8.55 -9.87 28.40
CA LEU A 313 9.41 -9.04 27.53
C LEU A 313 10.77 -8.75 28.17
N GLU A 314 10.82 -8.54 29.49
CA GLU A 314 12.09 -8.38 30.23
C GLU A 314 12.96 -9.63 30.13
N GLN A 315 12.38 -10.82 30.35
CA GLN A 315 13.10 -12.08 30.25
C GLN A 315 13.59 -12.36 28.82
N LEU A 316 12.78 -12.04 27.81
CA LEU A 316 13.20 -12.10 26.41
C LEU A 316 14.37 -11.17 26.12
N TYR A 317 14.30 -9.93 26.61
CA TYR A 317 15.37 -8.98 26.42
C TYR A 317 16.68 -9.47 27.06
N ARG A 318 16.63 -10.00 28.29
CA ARG A 318 17.81 -10.62 28.96
C ARG A 318 18.34 -11.83 28.21
N GLU A 319 17.46 -12.70 27.67
CA GLU A 319 17.87 -13.81 26.81
C GLU A 319 18.56 -13.31 25.53
N GLY A 320 18.08 -12.21 24.95
CA GLY A 320 18.74 -11.57 23.81
C GLY A 320 20.15 -11.06 24.15
N GLU A 321 20.35 -10.47 25.33
CA GLU A 321 21.68 -10.06 25.81
C GLU A 321 22.60 -11.28 25.99
N ARG A 322 22.07 -12.38 26.55
CA ARG A 322 22.81 -13.65 26.67
C ARG A 322 23.22 -14.20 25.31
N ARG A 323 22.32 -14.18 24.31
CA ARG A 323 22.61 -14.60 22.92
C ARG A 323 23.69 -13.71 22.30
N ALA A 324 23.61 -12.39 22.47
CA ALA A 324 24.59 -11.45 21.94
C ALA A 324 26.00 -11.70 22.51
N GLU A 325 26.11 -11.98 23.80
CA GLU A 325 27.39 -12.32 24.44
C GLU A 325 27.95 -13.65 23.89
N LEU A 326 27.09 -14.64 23.65
CA LEU A 326 27.51 -15.89 23.02
C LEU A 326 27.98 -15.71 21.56
N PHE A 327 27.34 -14.81 20.81
CA PHE A 327 27.77 -14.49 19.44
C PHE A 327 29.17 -13.87 19.45
N LYS A 328 29.42 -12.95 20.38
CA LYS A 328 30.73 -12.34 20.58
C LYS A 328 31.81 -13.38 20.90
N GLN A 329 31.51 -14.34 21.77
CA GLN A 329 32.44 -15.42 22.14
C GLN A 329 32.74 -16.38 20.98
N SER A 330 31.79 -16.57 20.06
CA SER A 330 31.92 -17.45 18.89
C SER A 330 32.37 -16.73 17.61
N GLY A 331 32.54 -15.41 17.64
CA GLY A 331 32.87 -14.59 16.47
C GLY A 331 31.71 -14.40 15.47
N ALA A 332 30.50 -14.82 15.82
CA ALA A 332 29.30 -14.64 15.01
C ALA A 332 28.74 -13.20 15.11
N LYS A 333 28.07 -12.70 14.08
CA LYS A 333 27.42 -11.37 14.09
C LYS A 333 25.90 -11.45 14.26
N LYS A 334 25.30 -12.58 13.91
CA LYS A 334 23.86 -12.87 14.01
C LYS A 334 23.63 -14.36 14.26
N LEU A 335 22.43 -14.71 14.66
CA LEU A 335 22.03 -16.10 14.94
C LEU A 335 22.36 -17.06 13.77
N ALA A 336 22.14 -16.62 12.53
CA ALA A 336 22.39 -17.41 11.33
C ALA A 336 23.88 -17.75 11.11
N ASP A 337 24.80 -16.98 11.70
CA ASP A 337 26.24 -17.19 11.57
C ASP A 337 26.77 -18.21 12.59
N LEU A 338 25.95 -18.61 13.59
CA LEU A 338 26.37 -19.59 14.59
C LEU A 338 26.59 -20.98 13.98
N PRO A 339 27.54 -21.77 14.53
CA PRO A 339 27.68 -23.18 14.20
C PRO A 339 26.36 -23.93 14.34
N ALA A 340 26.11 -24.90 13.45
CA ALA A 340 24.81 -25.57 13.34
C ALA A 340 24.35 -26.26 14.64
N ASP A 341 25.27 -26.76 15.46
CA ASP A 341 24.93 -27.40 16.75
C ASP A 341 24.49 -26.37 17.80
N MET A 342 25.18 -25.23 17.87
CA MET A 342 24.79 -24.12 18.74
C MET A 342 23.47 -23.49 18.28
N ARG A 343 23.34 -23.22 16.98
CA ARG A 343 22.14 -22.65 16.38
C ARG A 343 20.91 -23.54 16.59
N ARG A 344 21.06 -24.87 16.55
CA ARG A 344 19.96 -25.82 16.85
C ARG A 344 19.37 -25.64 18.26
N SER A 345 20.16 -25.19 19.23
CA SER A 345 19.69 -24.90 20.59
C SER A 345 19.06 -23.51 20.75
N MET A 346 19.21 -22.62 19.75
CA MET A 346 18.71 -21.25 19.78
C MET A 346 17.75 -21.02 18.61
N LYS A 347 16.48 -21.33 18.85
CA LYS A 347 15.42 -21.08 17.87
C LYS A 347 15.17 -19.58 17.71
N GLU A 348 14.78 -19.20 16.50
CA GLU A 348 14.17 -17.90 16.24
C GLU A 348 12.85 -17.79 17.02
N VAL A 349 12.51 -16.59 17.48
CA VAL A 349 11.32 -16.32 18.29
C VAL A 349 10.47 -15.29 17.58
N VAL A 350 9.22 -15.66 17.26
CA VAL A 350 8.21 -14.69 16.82
C VAL A 350 7.48 -14.17 18.06
N ILE A 351 7.52 -12.85 18.24
CA ILE A 351 6.88 -12.14 19.36
C ILE A 351 5.68 -11.40 18.78
N VAL A 352 4.48 -11.91 19.04
CA VAL A 352 3.23 -11.28 18.62
C VAL A 352 2.74 -10.39 19.75
N VAL A 353 2.58 -9.11 19.45
CA VAL A 353 1.97 -8.13 20.36
C VAL A 353 0.68 -7.66 19.71
N ASP A 354 -0.46 -8.16 20.20
CA ASP A 354 -1.76 -7.67 19.71
C ASP A 354 -2.19 -6.40 20.46
N GLU A 355 -2.97 -5.58 19.76
CA GLU A 355 -3.52 -4.33 20.26
C GLU A 355 -2.51 -3.46 21.05
N VAL A 356 -1.36 -3.16 20.44
CA VAL A 356 -0.28 -2.40 21.11
C VAL A 356 -0.77 -1.04 21.65
N THR A 357 -1.80 -0.44 21.04
CA THR A 357 -2.43 0.80 21.54
C THR A 357 -2.98 0.61 22.95
N GLY A 358 -3.63 -0.52 23.23
CA GLY A 358 -4.16 -0.83 24.57
C GLY A 358 -3.06 -1.08 25.60
N LEU A 359 -1.93 -1.65 25.16
CA LEU A 359 -0.76 -1.87 26.01
C LEU A 359 0.02 -0.59 26.31
N PHE A 360 -0.08 0.43 25.45
CA PHE A 360 0.64 1.70 25.62
C PHE A 360 -0.21 2.81 26.25
N THR A 361 -1.53 2.63 26.32
CA THR A 361 -2.45 3.62 26.88
C THR A 361 -2.41 3.55 28.40
N MET A 362 -1.96 4.64 29.03
CA MET A 362 -1.91 4.75 30.50
C MET A 362 -3.30 5.01 31.07
N ASP A 363 -3.60 4.39 32.21
CA ASP A 363 -4.81 4.64 32.99
C ASP A 363 -4.69 5.96 33.78
N ALA A 364 -5.83 6.62 34.01
CA ALA A 364 -5.88 7.80 34.87
C ALA A 364 -5.65 7.40 36.32
N VAL A 365 -4.61 7.96 36.95
CA VAL A 365 -4.31 7.73 38.38
C VAL A 365 -5.15 8.68 39.24
N PRO A 366 -6.02 8.18 40.14
CA PRO A 366 -6.84 9.04 41.01
C PRO A 366 -5.98 9.80 42.04
N LYS A 367 -5.50 10.99 41.69
CA LYS A 367 -4.59 11.80 42.52
C LYS A 367 -5.17 12.26 43.87
N ARG A 368 -6.50 12.15 44.06
CA ARG A 368 -7.20 12.50 45.31
C ARG A 368 -7.16 11.38 46.35
N LEU A 369 -6.80 10.15 45.96
CA LEU A 369 -6.63 9.03 46.87
C LEU A 369 -5.21 9.08 47.46
N GLU A 370 -5.10 8.62 48.71
CA GLU A 370 -3.81 8.46 49.39
C GLU A 370 -2.91 7.46 48.65
N SER A 371 -1.59 7.59 48.84
CA SER A 371 -0.59 6.79 48.11
C SER A 371 -0.61 5.28 48.40
N ASP A 372 -1.32 4.85 49.43
CA ASP A 372 -1.48 3.45 49.86
C ASP A 372 -2.91 2.92 49.63
N ASP A 373 -3.77 3.73 49.00
CA ASP A 373 -5.10 3.31 48.56
C ASP A 373 -4.97 2.23 47.48
N PRO A 374 -5.68 1.08 47.61
CA PRO A 374 -5.61 -0.02 46.65
C PRO A 374 -5.85 0.40 45.20
N LEU A 375 -6.82 1.28 44.96
CA LEU A 375 -7.19 1.69 43.59
C LEU A 375 -6.10 2.55 42.95
N ARG A 376 -5.44 3.38 43.75
CA ARG A 376 -4.31 4.19 43.27
C ARG A 376 -3.09 3.31 43.00
N MET A 377 -2.74 2.42 43.93
CA MET A 377 -1.61 1.51 43.78
C MET A 377 -1.79 0.57 42.57
N GLU A 378 -3.00 0.04 42.36
CA GLU A 378 -3.31 -0.80 41.20
C GLU A 378 -3.11 -0.03 39.89
N ALA A 379 -3.62 1.21 39.80
CA ALA A 379 -3.44 2.05 38.61
C ALA A 379 -1.96 2.40 38.37
N GLU A 380 -1.20 2.70 39.43
CA GLU A 380 0.24 2.97 39.36
C GLU A 380 1.03 1.73 38.93
N SER A 381 0.72 0.53 39.46
CA SER A 381 1.32 -0.75 39.05
C SER A 381 1.06 -1.05 37.58
N LYS A 382 -0.20 -0.95 37.14
CA LYS A 382 -0.57 -1.16 35.74
C LYS A 382 0.16 -0.21 34.80
N ASN A 383 0.23 1.08 35.15
CA ASN A 383 0.96 2.07 34.35
C ASN A 383 2.47 1.77 34.33
N TYR A 384 3.04 1.33 35.43
CA TYR A 384 4.45 0.90 35.46
C TYR A 384 4.70 -0.31 34.56
N ALA A 385 3.82 -1.31 34.60
CA ALA A 385 3.90 -2.46 33.71
C ALA A 385 3.80 -2.05 32.23
N ARG A 386 2.89 -1.14 31.87
CA ARG A 386 2.79 -0.58 30.50
C ARG A 386 4.04 0.17 30.06
N GLU A 387 4.65 0.94 30.95
CA GLU A 387 5.91 1.62 30.69
C GLU A 387 7.04 0.63 30.37
N LEU A 388 7.13 -0.46 31.14
CA LEU A 388 8.10 -1.53 30.90
C LEU A 388 7.81 -2.29 29.61
N ILE A 389 6.55 -2.64 29.32
CA ILE A 389 6.15 -3.26 28.05
C ILE A 389 6.61 -2.41 26.87
N LYS A 390 6.29 -1.10 26.90
CA LYS A 390 6.71 -0.16 25.86
C LYS A 390 8.23 -0.10 25.74
N THR A 391 8.94 0.03 26.87
CA THR A 391 10.40 0.12 26.91
C THR A 391 11.05 -1.12 26.29
N PHE A 392 10.64 -2.33 26.68
CA PHE A 392 11.24 -3.54 26.16
C PHE A 392 10.87 -3.81 24.70
N ILE A 393 9.66 -3.46 24.25
CA ILE A 393 9.31 -3.49 22.82
C ILE A 393 10.24 -2.56 22.02
N GLU A 394 10.46 -1.33 22.49
CA GLU A 394 11.34 -0.36 21.83
C GLU A 394 12.80 -0.85 21.79
N LYS A 395 13.31 -1.38 22.91
CA LYS A 395 14.67 -1.93 22.99
C LYS A 395 14.85 -3.19 22.14
N ILE A 396 13.92 -4.14 22.19
CA ILE A 396 13.99 -5.35 21.36
C ILE A 396 14.04 -4.98 19.88
N ALA A 397 13.17 -4.06 19.44
CA ALA A 397 13.11 -3.63 18.04
C ALA A 397 14.39 -2.91 17.58
N ALA A 398 14.98 -2.08 18.45
CA ALA A 398 16.17 -1.29 18.11
C ALA A 398 17.48 -2.09 18.24
N GLU A 399 17.61 -2.92 19.27
CA GLU A 399 18.88 -3.46 19.73
C GLU A 399 19.02 -4.96 19.42
N GLN A 400 17.93 -5.72 19.26
CA GLN A 400 17.95 -7.19 19.28
C GLN A 400 17.52 -7.87 17.96
N ARG A 401 17.52 -7.13 16.85
CA ARG A 401 17.23 -7.69 15.52
C ARG A 401 18.12 -8.86 15.07
N PHE A 402 19.34 -8.97 15.60
CA PHE A 402 20.33 -9.97 15.16
C PHE A 402 20.29 -11.28 15.95
N VAL A 403 19.58 -11.32 17.09
CA VAL A 403 19.51 -12.49 17.98
C VAL A 403 18.40 -13.49 17.63
N GLY A 404 17.74 -13.28 16.48
CA GLY A 404 16.66 -14.14 15.98
C GLY A 404 15.30 -13.82 16.57
N TYR A 405 15.02 -12.55 16.88
CA TYR A 405 13.71 -12.09 17.32
C TYR A 405 12.94 -11.43 16.18
N HIS A 406 11.66 -11.79 16.05
CA HIS A 406 10.76 -11.31 15.03
C HIS A 406 9.51 -10.72 15.67
N LEU A 407 9.52 -9.40 15.87
CA LEU A 407 8.43 -8.67 16.47
C LEU A 407 7.32 -8.40 15.45
N VAL A 408 6.08 -8.79 15.79
CA VAL A 408 4.85 -8.45 15.07
C VAL A 408 4.02 -7.54 15.97
N LEU A 409 4.01 -6.24 15.68
CA LEU A 409 3.16 -5.28 16.39
C LEU A 409 1.87 -5.05 15.64
N SER A 410 0.76 -5.42 16.26
CA SER A 410 -0.57 -5.30 15.68
C SER A 410 -1.39 -4.20 16.37
N THR A 411 -2.15 -3.44 15.59
CA THR A 411 -2.97 -2.32 16.10
C THR A 411 -4.23 -2.11 15.27
N GLN A 412 -5.32 -1.70 15.93
CA GLN A 412 -6.47 -1.15 15.21
C GLN A 412 -6.24 0.33 14.88
N VAL A 413 -6.44 0.70 13.61
CA VAL A 413 -6.35 2.09 13.14
C VAL A 413 -7.72 2.77 13.20
N ALA A 414 -8.28 2.86 14.41
CA ALA A 414 -9.56 3.51 14.67
C ALA A 414 -9.40 4.97 15.18
N SER A 415 -8.23 5.32 15.72
CA SER A 415 -7.96 6.62 16.36
C SER A 415 -6.74 7.33 15.77
N VAL A 416 -6.55 8.61 16.13
CA VAL A 416 -5.50 9.48 15.58
C VAL A 416 -4.09 9.18 16.14
N ASN A 417 -3.96 8.35 17.18
CA ASN A 417 -2.67 8.02 17.78
C ASN A 417 -2.64 6.58 18.30
N THR A 418 -1.74 5.76 17.76
CA THR A 418 -1.50 4.37 18.19
C THR A 418 -0.54 4.27 19.38
N GLY A 419 0.08 5.39 19.79
CA GLY A 419 1.12 5.41 20.82
C GLY A 419 2.49 4.89 20.35
N ILE A 420 2.59 4.39 19.12
CA ILE A 420 3.84 3.93 18.51
C ILE A 420 4.70 5.15 18.16
N SER A 421 5.86 5.26 18.82
CA SER A 421 6.83 6.33 18.58
C SER A 421 7.43 6.27 17.17
N THR A 422 7.91 7.40 16.65
CA THR A 422 8.61 7.45 15.35
C THR A 422 9.86 6.57 15.35
N ALA A 423 10.57 6.51 16.48
CA ALA A 423 11.74 5.65 16.66
C ALA A 423 11.36 4.17 16.53
N LEU A 424 10.33 3.72 17.25
CA LEU A 424 9.82 2.35 17.12
C LEU A 424 9.39 2.05 15.68
N ARG A 425 8.65 2.97 15.05
CA ARG A 425 8.17 2.80 13.68
C ARG A 425 9.28 2.58 12.66
N THR A 426 10.43 3.24 12.84
CA THR A 426 11.62 3.12 11.98
C THR A 426 12.27 1.73 12.09
N ASN A 427 12.11 1.07 13.23
CA ASN A 427 12.60 -0.30 13.47
C ASN A 427 11.59 -1.39 13.04
N LEU A 428 10.44 -1.02 12.47
CA LEU A 428 9.40 -1.94 12.00
C LEU A 428 9.23 -1.80 10.47
N PRO A 429 10.23 -2.14 9.64
CA PRO A 429 10.23 -1.78 8.22
C PRO A 429 9.21 -2.55 7.38
N HIS A 430 8.75 -3.73 7.80
CA HIS A 430 7.60 -4.37 7.16
C HIS A 430 6.32 -3.71 7.65
N LYS A 431 5.48 -3.24 6.72
CA LYS A 431 4.17 -2.64 7.02
C LYS A 431 3.06 -3.34 6.24
N LEU A 432 2.03 -3.76 6.95
CA LEU A 432 0.77 -4.22 6.37
C LEU A 432 -0.38 -3.39 6.94
N LEU A 433 -1.26 -2.90 6.09
CA LEU A 433 -2.46 -2.18 6.49
C LEU A 433 -3.70 -2.81 5.83
N LEU A 434 -4.53 -3.45 6.64
CA LEU A 434 -5.79 -4.06 6.22
C LEU A 434 -6.97 -3.09 6.29
N GLY A 435 -7.85 -3.21 5.31
CA GLY A 435 -9.03 -2.38 5.15
C GLY A 435 -9.01 -1.65 3.81
N ALA A 436 -9.81 -2.14 2.87
CA ALA A 436 -9.94 -1.54 1.53
C ALA A 436 -10.28 -0.03 1.57
N ARG A 437 -10.97 0.41 2.64
CA ARG A 437 -11.42 1.79 2.85
C ARG A 437 -10.61 2.53 3.93
N ALA A 438 -9.38 2.12 4.21
CA ALA A 438 -8.52 2.84 5.14
C ALA A 438 -8.33 4.30 4.69
N THR A 439 -8.60 5.25 5.59
CA THR A 439 -8.47 6.69 5.31
C THR A 439 -7.00 7.10 5.21
N ASP A 440 -6.71 8.29 4.69
CA ASP A 440 -5.35 8.83 4.67
C ASP A 440 -4.75 8.98 6.08
N GLY A 441 -5.58 9.25 7.09
CA GLY A 441 -5.17 9.24 8.49
C GLY A 441 -4.68 7.85 8.92
N ASN A 442 -5.47 6.82 8.64
CA ASN A 442 -5.13 5.43 8.94
C ASN A 442 -3.83 5.00 8.23
N ARG A 443 -3.67 5.39 6.95
CA ARG A 443 -2.46 5.13 6.16
C ARG A 443 -1.22 5.75 6.79
N LYS A 444 -1.29 7.01 7.23
CA LYS A 444 -0.19 7.73 7.90
C LYS A 444 0.21 7.14 9.25
N LEU A 445 -0.63 6.32 9.89
CA LEU A 445 -0.28 5.67 11.17
C LEU A 445 0.57 4.42 11.00
N ILE A 446 0.52 3.78 9.83
CA ILE A 446 1.18 2.50 9.58
C ILE A 446 2.31 2.64 8.56
N LEU A 447 2.01 3.21 7.40
CA LEU A 447 2.93 3.27 6.26
C LEU A 447 4.05 4.28 6.51
N THR A 448 5.22 4.01 5.95
CA THR A 448 6.39 4.88 6.04
C THR A 448 6.25 6.04 5.07
N ASP A 449 5.91 5.73 3.81
CA ASP A 449 5.69 6.71 2.75
C ASP A 449 4.36 6.44 2.04
N VAL A 450 3.31 7.13 2.49
CA VAL A 450 1.96 6.98 1.93
C VAL A 450 1.87 7.33 0.44
N THR A 451 2.81 8.12 -0.09
CA THR A 451 2.78 8.60 -1.48
C THR A 451 3.26 7.53 -2.47
N ARG A 452 4.11 6.60 -2.02
CA ARG A 452 4.60 5.49 -2.84
C ARG A 452 3.74 4.23 -2.75
N VAL A 453 2.86 4.15 -1.76
CA VAL A 453 1.98 2.99 -1.57
C VAL A 453 0.70 3.23 -2.37
N PRO A 454 0.29 2.30 -3.25
CA PRO A 454 -0.93 2.48 -4.05
C PRO A 454 -2.19 2.58 -3.18
N GLN A 455 -3.24 3.16 -3.74
CA GLN A 455 -4.57 3.12 -3.14
C GLN A 455 -5.27 1.83 -3.58
N VAL A 456 -6.11 1.28 -2.71
CA VAL A 456 -7.00 0.18 -3.12
C VAL A 456 -7.97 0.73 -4.19
N PRO A 457 -8.12 0.08 -5.36
CA PRO A 457 -9.03 0.55 -6.40
C PRO A 457 -10.49 0.61 -5.94
N ASP A 458 -11.24 1.59 -6.45
CA ASP A 458 -12.61 1.84 -6.00
C ASP A 458 -13.56 0.68 -6.28
N HIS A 459 -13.38 -0.05 -7.39
CA HIS A 459 -14.17 -1.25 -7.68
C HIS A 459 -13.96 -2.36 -6.66
N ILE A 460 -12.75 -2.49 -6.08
CA ILE A 460 -12.50 -3.42 -4.97
C ILE A 460 -13.09 -2.87 -3.69
N LYS A 461 -13.02 -1.56 -3.44
CA LYS A 461 -13.58 -0.96 -2.21
C LYS A 461 -15.06 -1.27 -2.08
N ILE A 462 -15.84 -1.12 -3.15
CA ILE A 462 -17.30 -1.29 -3.12
C ILE A 462 -17.77 -2.74 -3.23
N ASP A 463 -16.90 -3.64 -3.73
CA ASP A 463 -17.17 -5.07 -3.83
C ASP A 463 -16.99 -5.76 -2.47
N SER A 464 -18.09 -6.25 -1.89
CA SER A 464 -18.07 -6.93 -0.59
C SER A 464 -17.26 -8.22 -0.60
N ASP A 465 -17.20 -8.91 -1.75
CA ASP A 465 -16.45 -10.15 -1.88
C ASP A 465 -14.96 -9.85 -1.99
N ALA A 466 -14.57 -8.88 -2.81
CA ALA A 466 -13.16 -8.53 -2.98
C ALA A 466 -12.56 -7.79 -1.78
N SER A 467 -13.30 -6.89 -1.13
CA SER A 467 -12.77 -5.95 -0.13
C SER A 467 -12.33 -6.55 1.21
N LEU A 468 -12.97 -7.62 1.69
CA LEU A 468 -12.65 -8.22 2.99
C LEU A 468 -11.26 -8.87 2.94
N GLY A 469 -10.39 -8.56 3.91
CA GLY A 469 -9.00 -9.03 3.89
C GLY A 469 -8.09 -8.29 2.91
N ALA A 470 -8.63 -7.34 2.13
CA ALA A 470 -7.83 -6.51 1.23
C ALA A 470 -7.26 -5.28 1.95
N GLY A 471 -6.11 -4.82 1.47
CA GLY A 471 -5.36 -3.73 2.06
C GLY A 471 -4.15 -3.36 1.21
N VAL A 472 -3.14 -2.79 1.86
CA VAL A 472 -1.89 -2.39 1.22
C VAL A 472 -0.68 -2.88 2.00
N ALA A 473 0.36 -3.21 1.26
CA ALA A 473 1.61 -3.73 1.79
C ALA A 473 2.78 -2.82 1.38
N GLU A 474 3.65 -2.54 2.34
CA GLU A 474 4.97 -1.92 2.15
C GLU A 474 5.97 -2.82 2.89
N LEU A 475 6.38 -3.90 2.25
CA LEU A 475 7.33 -4.87 2.80
C LEU A 475 8.75 -4.53 2.38
N ALA A 476 9.72 -4.74 3.27
CA ALA A 476 11.12 -4.45 3.01
C ALA A 476 11.63 -5.27 1.81
N GLY A 477 12.30 -4.61 0.87
CA GLY A 477 12.83 -5.24 -0.34
C GLY A 477 11.79 -5.55 -1.43
N GLN A 478 10.53 -5.09 -1.28
CA GLN A 478 9.46 -5.34 -2.24
C GLN A 478 8.79 -4.03 -2.69
N THR A 479 8.23 -4.03 -3.90
CA THR A 479 7.42 -2.92 -4.41
C THR A 479 6.12 -2.83 -3.59
N PRO A 480 5.75 -1.64 -3.08
CA PRO A 480 4.49 -1.47 -2.40
C PRO A 480 3.31 -1.86 -3.30
N SER A 481 2.33 -2.56 -2.74
CA SER A 481 1.25 -3.15 -3.52
C SER A 481 -0.08 -3.14 -2.77
N VAL A 482 -1.17 -3.21 -3.53
CA VAL A 482 -2.47 -3.62 -3.00
C VAL A 482 -2.42 -5.14 -2.86
N PHE A 483 -2.89 -5.67 -1.74
CA PHE A 483 -2.89 -7.11 -1.50
C PHE A 483 -4.19 -7.56 -0.83
N LYS A 484 -4.46 -8.86 -0.88
CA LYS A 484 -5.47 -9.53 -0.06
C LYS A 484 -4.82 -10.66 0.73
N SER A 485 -5.05 -10.67 2.04
CA SER A 485 -4.55 -11.71 2.93
C SER A 485 -5.12 -13.07 2.55
N PHE A 486 -4.33 -14.11 2.78
CA PHE A 486 -4.86 -15.47 2.81
C PHE A 486 -5.81 -15.70 3.98
N PHE A 487 -6.64 -16.73 3.82
CA PHE A 487 -7.57 -17.21 4.83
C PHE A 487 -7.41 -18.70 5.07
N ALA A 488 -7.39 -19.10 6.33
CA ALA A 488 -7.60 -20.46 6.81
C ALA A 488 -8.21 -20.38 8.20
N SER A 489 -8.98 -21.40 8.59
CA SER A 489 -9.43 -21.51 9.97
C SER A 489 -8.25 -21.86 10.89
N GLU A 490 -8.31 -21.44 12.15
CA GLU A 490 -7.31 -21.83 13.15
C GLU A 490 -7.20 -23.34 13.29
N SER A 491 -8.34 -24.05 13.25
CA SER A 491 -8.37 -25.52 13.28
C SER A 491 -7.61 -26.15 12.12
N ASP A 492 -7.70 -25.59 10.91
CA ASP A 492 -6.97 -26.12 9.74
C ASP A 492 -5.47 -25.87 9.89
N LEU A 493 -5.09 -24.65 10.31
CA LEU A 493 -3.69 -24.29 10.54
C LEU A 493 -3.06 -25.19 11.62
N ILE A 494 -3.74 -25.36 12.76
CA ILE A 494 -3.29 -26.20 13.87
C ILE A 494 -3.20 -27.67 13.44
N SER A 495 -4.20 -28.18 12.71
CA SER A 495 -4.18 -29.55 12.20
C SER A 495 -2.99 -29.78 11.26
N GLN A 496 -2.68 -28.79 10.42
CA GLN A 496 -1.56 -28.85 9.52
C GLN A 496 -0.21 -28.81 10.26
N LEU A 497 -0.06 -27.99 11.30
CA LEU A 497 1.12 -28.00 12.18
C LEU A 497 1.31 -29.36 12.87
N ARG A 498 0.23 -29.95 13.38
CA ARG A 498 0.27 -31.30 14.01
C ARG A 498 0.70 -32.37 13.02
N SER A 499 0.21 -32.32 11.78
CA SER A 499 0.60 -33.27 10.72
C SER A 499 2.10 -33.22 10.40
N ARG A 500 2.74 -32.06 10.63
CA ARG A 500 4.17 -31.83 10.47
C ARG A 500 4.99 -32.16 11.72
N GLY A 501 4.37 -32.74 12.76
CA GLY A 501 5.04 -33.16 13.99
C GLY A 501 5.26 -32.04 15.01
N ILE A 502 4.69 -30.85 14.80
CA ILE A 502 4.73 -29.76 15.79
C ILE A 502 3.69 -30.06 16.86
N ARG A 503 4.17 -30.41 18.05
CA ARG A 503 3.31 -30.91 19.14
C ARG A 503 2.89 -29.78 20.07
N PRO A 504 1.58 -29.62 20.33
CA PRO A 504 1.12 -28.72 21.38
C PRO A 504 1.49 -29.27 22.77
N LEU A 505 1.64 -28.36 23.73
CA LEU A 505 1.66 -28.70 25.14
C LEU A 505 0.30 -29.31 25.57
N PRO A 506 0.29 -30.30 26.47
CA PRO A 506 -0.95 -30.77 27.07
C PRO A 506 -1.58 -29.68 27.95
N SER A 507 -2.89 -29.76 28.16
CA SER A 507 -3.64 -28.81 29.01
C SER A 507 -3.05 -28.67 30.42
N THR A 508 -2.51 -29.77 30.97
CA THR A 508 -1.84 -29.81 32.29
C THR A 508 -0.52 -29.04 32.35
N ALA A 509 0.04 -28.62 31.22
CA ALA A 509 1.30 -27.88 31.13
C ALA A 509 1.11 -26.43 30.65
N LEU A 510 -0.12 -25.96 30.44
CA LEU A 510 -0.37 -24.60 29.93
C LEU A 510 0.02 -23.51 30.92
N ASP A 511 0.09 -23.80 32.22
CA ASP A 511 0.63 -22.82 33.18
C ASP A 511 2.13 -22.60 33.01
N GLN A 512 2.85 -23.55 32.40
CA GLN A 512 4.29 -23.39 32.11
C GLN A 512 4.53 -22.35 31.01
N THR A 513 3.51 -21.99 30.21
CA THR A 513 3.65 -20.94 29.19
C THR A 513 3.69 -19.56 29.82
N ARG A 514 3.16 -19.37 31.04
CA ARG A 514 3.23 -18.11 31.76
C ARG A 514 4.63 -17.86 32.32
N PRO A 515 5.05 -16.60 32.50
CA PRO A 515 6.28 -16.31 33.23
C PRO A 515 6.20 -16.83 34.67
N GLU A 516 7.33 -17.20 35.25
CA GLU A 516 7.37 -17.71 36.62
C GLU A 516 6.85 -16.67 37.62
N ALA A 517 5.94 -17.09 38.51
CA ALA A 517 5.33 -16.20 39.49
C ALA A 517 6.37 -15.48 40.36
N ALA A 518 7.48 -16.14 40.70
CA ALA A 518 8.58 -15.54 41.46
C ALA A 518 9.24 -14.37 40.70
N ALA A 519 9.42 -14.48 39.37
CA ALA A 519 9.97 -13.41 38.55
C ALA A 519 9.01 -12.23 38.44
N VAL A 520 7.70 -12.50 38.35
CA VAL A 520 6.67 -11.45 38.37
C VAL A 520 6.67 -10.74 39.72
N MET A 521 6.63 -11.48 40.84
CA MET A 521 6.64 -10.92 42.20
C MET A 521 7.90 -10.12 42.52
N GLN A 522 9.07 -10.55 42.02
CA GLN A 522 10.32 -9.82 42.20
C GLN A 522 10.24 -8.39 41.66
N ARG A 523 9.48 -8.19 40.58
CA ARG A 523 9.34 -6.89 39.90
C ARG A 523 8.09 -6.13 40.32
N PHE A 524 7.01 -6.85 40.56
CA PHE A 524 5.68 -6.35 40.92
C PHE A 524 5.22 -7.05 42.21
N PRO A 525 5.75 -6.65 43.38
CA PRO A 525 5.32 -7.19 44.66
C PRO A 525 3.83 -6.89 44.89
N ASP A 526 3.12 -7.80 45.55
CA ASP A 526 1.70 -7.62 45.84
C ASP A 526 1.44 -6.50 46.86
N MET A 527 0.18 -6.07 46.96
CA MET A 527 -0.22 -4.99 47.88
C MET A 527 0.08 -5.29 49.35
N VAL A 528 0.04 -6.56 49.76
CA VAL A 528 0.32 -6.96 51.13
C VAL A 528 1.80 -6.72 51.42
N THR A 529 2.67 -7.17 50.53
CA THR A 529 4.13 -7.00 50.61
C THR A 529 4.52 -5.52 50.61
N ILE A 530 3.90 -4.70 49.73
CA ILE A 530 4.18 -3.26 49.69
C ILE A 530 3.72 -2.58 50.99
N ARG A 531 2.56 -2.95 51.52
CA ARG A 531 2.04 -2.40 52.78
C ARG A 531 2.88 -2.82 53.97
N GLU A 532 3.34 -4.06 54.02
CA GLU A 532 4.26 -4.55 55.05
C GLU A 532 5.60 -3.82 54.97
N ALA A 533 6.18 -3.67 53.77
CA ALA A 533 7.41 -2.91 53.58
C ALA A 533 7.26 -1.42 53.95
N LYS A 534 6.14 -0.77 53.59
CA LYS A 534 5.83 0.60 54.04
C LYS A 534 5.64 0.67 55.55
N LYS A 535 4.91 -0.27 56.17
CA LYS A 535 4.76 -0.34 57.62
C LYS A 535 6.10 -0.55 58.33
N GLU A 536 6.99 -1.37 57.79
CA GLU A 536 8.34 -1.56 58.31
C GLU A 536 9.20 -0.29 58.16
N ALA A 537 9.05 0.44 57.05
CA ALA A 537 9.76 1.70 56.81
C ALA A 537 9.22 2.88 57.65
N GLU A 538 7.91 2.91 57.91
CA GLU A 538 7.21 3.92 58.70
C GLU A 538 7.20 3.61 60.20
N SER A 539 7.53 2.38 60.59
CA SER A 539 7.75 2.03 61.99
C SER A 539 8.92 2.87 62.50
N PRO A 540 8.70 3.75 63.51
CA PRO A 540 9.79 4.56 64.03
C PRO A 540 10.87 3.62 64.58
N GLN A 541 12.07 3.68 63.99
CA GLN A 541 13.24 3.01 64.53
C GLN A 541 13.65 3.67 65.85
N PHE A 542 12.88 3.44 66.92
CA PHE A 542 13.32 3.75 68.27
C PHE A 542 14.46 2.78 68.63
N GLY A 543 15.68 3.31 68.69
CA GLY A 543 16.77 2.68 69.45
C GLY A 543 17.81 1.85 68.69
N LYS A 544 18.13 2.14 67.41
CA LYS A 544 19.30 1.54 66.73
C LYS A 544 20.19 2.53 65.98
N GLY A 545 20.46 3.67 66.61
CA GLY A 545 21.62 4.50 66.30
C GLY A 545 22.26 4.94 67.61
N SER A 546 23.50 4.52 67.88
CA SER A 546 24.31 5.10 68.95
C SER A 546 24.53 6.58 68.61
N ARG A 547 23.78 7.47 69.22
CA ARG A 547 24.13 8.89 69.25
C ARG A 547 25.34 9.01 70.16
N THR A 548 26.49 9.37 69.61
CA THR A 548 27.64 9.83 70.41
C THR A 548 27.25 11.11 71.11
N TYR A 549 27.14 11.06 72.43
CA TYR A 549 26.90 12.23 73.27
C TYR A 549 28.15 13.09 73.32
N GLU A 550 27.99 14.40 73.18
CA GLU A 550 29.10 15.33 73.44
C GLU A 550 29.43 15.32 74.94
N THR A 551 30.67 15.65 75.31
CA THR A 551 31.14 15.57 76.71
C THR A 551 30.32 16.39 77.69
N TRP A 552 29.69 17.49 77.25
CA TRP A 552 28.79 18.28 78.10
C TRP A 552 27.39 17.66 78.26
N GLU A 553 27.01 16.71 77.42
CA GLU A 553 25.74 15.97 77.51
C GLU A 553 25.81 14.81 78.50
N LEU A 554 26.99 14.53 79.07
CA LEU A 554 27.22 13.47 80.03
C LEU A 554 27.46 14.04 81.43
N ASP A 555 26.92 13.36 82.43
CA ASP A 555 27.18 13.66 83.82
C ASP A 555 28.66 13.39 84.14
N PRO A 556 29.42 14.37 84.68
CA PRO A 556 30.87 14.22 84.87
C PRO A 556 31.26 13.15 85.90
N GLU A 557 30.38 12.82 86.83
CA GLU A 557 30.66 11.85 87.91
C GLU A 557 30.23 10.44 87.52
N THR A 558 29.13 10.31 86.77
CA THR A 558 28.51 9.01 86.46
C THR A 558 28.67 8.57 85.01
N GLY A 559 29.08 9.47 84.11
CA GLY A 559 29.25 9.20 82.68
C GLY A 559 27.95 8.89 81.94
N LYS A 560 26.79 9.08 82.58
CA LYS A 560 25.46 8.84 81.99
C LYS A 560 24.94 10.10 81.30
N PRO A 561 24.09 9.98 80.26
CA PRO A 561 23.46 11.14 79.64
C PRO A 561 22.65 11.97 80.64
N LEU A 562 22.88 13.28 80.64
CA LEU A 562 22.07 14.23 81.41
C LEU A 562 20.66 14.30 80.81
N GLU A 563 19.64 14.36 81.68
CA GLU A 563 18.24 14.46 81.27
C GLU A 563 17.55 15.69 81.86
N GLY A 564 16.47 16.14 81.21
CA GLY A 564 15.61 17.21 81.69
C GLY A 564 16.35 18.52 82.00
N TYR A 565 16.13 19.03 83.21
CA TYR A 565 16.66 20.32 83.67
C TYR A 565 18.20 20.37 83.69
N ALA A 566 18.86 19.27 84.04
CA ALA A 566 20.31 19.20 84.11
C ALA A 566 20.96 19.35 82.72
N ARG A 567 20.37 18.71 81.69
CA ARG A 567 20.83 18.86 80.30
C ARG A 567 20.62 20.27 79.76
N ALA A 568 19.49 20.90 80.08
CA ALA A 568 19.18 22.26 79.64
C ALA A 568 20.16 23.29 80.22
N ASN A 569 20.57 23.12 81.48
CA ASN A 569 21.61 23.97 82.08
C ASN A 569 23.00 23.70 81.50
N ALA A 570 23.38 22.44 81.28
CA ALA A 570 24.65 22.08 80.65
C ALA A 570 24.77 22.65 79.22
N ALA A 571 23.68 22.61 78.45
CA ALA A 571 23.62 23.21 77.11
C ALA A 571 23.84 24.73 77.15
N ARG A 572 23.23 25.43 78.11
CA ARG A 572 23.41 26.89 78.28
C ARG A 572 24.86 27.25 78.63
N HIS A 573 25.50 26.49 79.50
CA HIS A 573 26.91 26.71 79.84
C HIS A 573 27.86 26.41 78.68
N ALA A 574 27.60 25.34 77.92
CA ALA A 574 28.39 25.01 76.73
C ALA A 574 28.28 26.06 75.61
N LEU A 575 27.09 26.66 75.43
CA LEU A 575 26.89 27.78 74.50
C LEU A 575 27.57 29.07 74.95
N ALA A 576 27.62 29.34 76.25
CA ALA A 576 28.29 30.52 76.80
C ALA A 576 29.82 30.45 76.71
N ALA A 577 30.41 29.25 76.64
CA ALA A 577 31.85 29.05 76.48
C ALA A 577 32.35 29.10 75.02
N LYS A 578 31.43 29.18 74.04
CA LYS A 578 31.74 29.29 72.61
C LYS A 578 31.65 30.73 72.05
N ASN A 579 31.26 31.69 72.89
CA ASN A 579 31.35 33.14 72.65
C ASN A 579 32.39 33.73 73.61
#